data_AF-A0A3S1BWK8-F1
#
_entry.id   AF-A0A3S1BWK8-F1
#
_cell.length_a   1.000
_cell.length_b   1.000
_cell.length_c   1.000
_cell.angle_alpha   90.00
_cell.angle_beta   90.00
_cell.angle_gamma   90.00
#
_symmetry.space_group_name_H-M   'P 1'
#
loop_
_entity.id
_entity.type
_entity.pdbx_description
1 polymer ?
#
loop_
_entity_poly.entity_id
_entity_poly.type
_entity_poly.pdbx_seq_one_letter_code
_entity_poly.pdbx_strand_id
1 'polypeptide(L)'
;MAQYKHDRFFKFYIQSLYKIKGDTLQNIQIHNDEDLEIDLMFMKRQNQGWQQENLGLFDQLMQEHPTIIIQHYSSYLEETDINKSITRKNLYWTQKQKELVENNKTKLGLTASGRLSKQAKQQIEDQNPFTWILTVNCSEKLLNLCNAQLASKLGMGVYRLPEILRMGIVIIEQLVDNPDTIWLKMLGNKESAKIAFQSIKQLEDV
;
A
#
# COMPACT_ATOMS: atom_id res chain seq x y z
N MET A 1 -7.17 -22.48 -1.86
CA MET A 1 -8.52 -22.05 -2.30
C MET A 1 -9.06 -20.83 -1.54
N ALA A 2 -8.99 -20.76 -0.21
CA ALA A 2 -9.46 -19.60 0.55
C ALA A 2 -8.63 -18.33 0.30
N GLN A 3 -7.29 -18.44 0.36
CA GLN A 3 -6.37 -17.33 0.08
C GLN A 3 -6.59 -16.71 -1.31
N TYR A 4 -6.80 -17.54 -2.34
CA TYR A 4 -7.11 -17.09 -3.71
C TYR A 4 -8.43 -16.30 -3.82
N LYS A 5 -9.46 -16.67 -3.03
CA LYS A 5 -10.74 -15.93 -3.00
C LYS A 5 -10.58 -14.58 -2.31
N HIS A 6 -9.82 -14.52 -1.22
CA HIS A 6 -9.52 -13.26 -0.53
C HIS A 6 -8.68 -12.32 -1.39
N ASP A 7 -7.66 -12.85 -2.06
CA ASP A 7 -6.80 -12.10 -2.97
C ASP A 7 -7.60 -11.42 -4.09
N ARG A 8 -8.47 -12.21 -4.75
CA ARG A 8 -9.36 -11.70 -5.80
C ARG A 8 -10.29 -10.60 -5.28
N PHE A 9 -10.94 -10.83 -4.13
CA PHE A 9 -11.86 -9.86 -3.54
C PHE A 9 -11.15 -8.55 -3.20
N PHE A 10 -10.03 -8.60 -2.49
CA PHE A 10 -9.23 -7.43 -2.11
C PHE A 10 -8.85 -6.58 -3.33
N LYS A 11 -8.34 -7.25 -4.37
CA LYS A 11 -7.94 -6.63 -5.63
C LYS A 11 -9.10 -5.88 -6.29
N PHE A 12 -10.23 -6.54 -6.51
CA PHE A 12 -11.42 -5.91 -7.11
C PHE A 12 -12.02 -4.81 -6.24
N TYR A 13 -12.03 -5.01 -4.92
CA TYR A 13 -12.60 -4.07 -3.96
C TYR A 13 -11.87 -2.74 -3.97
N ILE A 14 -10.53 -2.74 -3.87
CA ILE A 14 -9.74 -1.51 -3.89
C ILE A 14 -9.86 -0.79 -5.24
N GLN A 15 -9.83 -1.53 -6.35
CA GLN A 15 -10.05 -0.93 -7.66
C GLN A 15 -11.39 -0.20 -7.74
N SER A 16 -12.44 -0.82 -7.20
CA SER A 16 -13.79 -0.24 -7.22
C SER A 16 -13.86 1.06 -6.42
N LEU A 17 -13.25 1.07 -5.22
CA LEU A 17 -13.20 2.25 -4.34
C LEU A 17 -12.38 3.40 -4.92
N TYR A 18 -11.27 3.10 -5.60
CA TYR A 18 -10.31 4.13 -6.02
C TYR A 18 -10.34 4.47 -7.52
N LYS A 19 -11.26 3.89 -8.30
CA LYS A 19 -11.40 4.12 -9.75
C LYS A 19 -11.46 5.60 -10.18
N ILE A 20 -12.04 6.45 -9.33
CA ILE A 20 -12.18 7.90 -9.57
C ILE A 20 -11.03 8.72 -8.96
N LYS A 21 -10.27 8.16 -8.01
CA LYS A 21 -9.20 8.85 -7.25
C LYS A 21 -7.81 8.63 -7.84
N GLY A 22 -7.62 7.55 -8.58
CA GLY A 22 -6.34 7.22 -9.18
C GLY A 22 -6.40 6.05 -10.14
N ASP A 23 -5.23 5.64 -10.60
CA ASP A 23 -5.03 4.43 -11.39
C ASP A 23 -4.60 3.28 -10.47
N THR A 24 -5.07 2.08 -10.79
CA THR A 24 -4.75 0.87 -10.04
C THR A 24 -4.22 -0.20 -10.97
N LEU A 25 -3.02 -0.72 -10.68
CA LEU A 25 -2.42 -1.85 -11.36
C LEU A 25 -2.41 -3.05 -10.42
N GLN A 26 -2.54 -4.27 -10.96
CA GLN A 26 -2.54 -5.51 -10.20
C GLN A 26 -1.53 -6.49 -10.78
N ASN A 27 -1.07 -7.43 -9.95
CA ASN A 27 -0.19 -8.53 -10.35
C ASN A 27 1.02 -8.02 -11.16
N ILE A 28 1.68 -6.98 -10.66
CA ILE A 28 2.82 -6.40 -11.36
C ILE A 28 3.98 -7.37 -11.20
N GLN A 29 4.32 -8.05 -12.29
CA GLN A 29 5.46 -8.92 -12.37
C GLN A 29 6.75 -8.10 -12.32
N ILE A 30 7.58 -8.37 -11.32
CA ILE A 30 8.84 -7.65 -11.05
C ILE A 30 10.06 -8.53 -11.33
N HIS A 31 9.85 -9.84 -11.50
CA HIS A 31 10.84 -10.80 -11.97
C HIS A 31 10.16 -11.94 -12.74
N ASN A 32 10.93 -12.77 -13.45
CA ASN A 32 10.39 -13.90 -14.24
C ASN A 32 9.88 -15.06 -13.36
N ASP A 33 9.70 -14.84 -12.07
CA ASP A 33 9.21 -15.81 -11.08
C ASP A 33 7.81 -15.38 -10.63
N GLU A 34 6.84 -16.30 -10.69
CA GLU A 34 5.44 -16.07 -10.33
C GLU A 34 5.26 -15.70 -8.85
N ASP A 35 6.20 -16.08 -7.96
CA ASP A 35 6.13 -15.76 -6.53
C ASP A 35 6.49 -14.29 -6.20
N LEU A 36 7.02 -13.56 -7.19
CA LEU A 36 7.46 -12.18 -7.09
C LEU A 36 6.57 -11.27 -7.92
N GLU A 37 5.34 -11.08 -7.43
CA GLU A 37 4.39 -10.09 -7.95
C GLU A 37 4.02 -9.06 -6.88
N ILE A 38 3.80 -7.82 -7.30
CA ILE A 38 3.10 -6.82 -6.47
C ILE A 38 1.59 -7.00 -6.69
N ASP A 39 0.87 -7.29 -5.61
CA ASP A 39 -0.57 -7.55 -5.66
C ASP A 39 -1.36 -6.36 -6.19
N LEU A 40 -1.12 -5.17 -5.63
CA LEU A 40 -1.79 -3.95 -6.06
C LEU A 40 -0.87 -2.73 -5.92
N MET A 41 -0.90 -1.88 -6.95
CA MET A 41 -0.30 -0.56 -6.91
C MET A 41 -1.36 0.49 -7.22
N PHE A 42 -1.41 1.53 -6.41
CA PHE A 42 -2.24 2.71 -6.61
C PHE A 42 -1.37 3.91 -6.99
N MET A 43 -1.79 4.65 -7.99
CA MET A 43 -1.16 5.90 -8.44
C MET A 43 -2.19 7.01 -8.39
N LYS A 44 -1.95 8.01 -7.53
CA LYS A 44 -2.85 9.15 -7.35
C LYS A 44 -2.95 9.96 -8.64
N ARG A 45 -4.17 10.23 -9.12
CA ARG A 45 -4.40 11.24 -10.16
C ARG A 45 -4.44 12.62 -9.51
N GLN A 46 -3.93 13.64 -10.20
CA GLN A 46 -3.90 15.02 -9.70
C GLN A 46 -5.29 15.71 -9.59
N ASN A 47 -6.38 15.00 -9.87
CA ASN A 47 -7.74 15.54 -9.93
C ASN A 47 -8.51 15.44 -8.59
N GLN A 48 -9.65 16.13 -8.54
CA GLN A 48 -10.56 16.32 -7.39
C GLN A 48 -11.28 15.05 -6.86
N GLY A 49 -10.87 13.83 -7.23
CA GLY A 49 -11.57 12.59 -6.84
C GLY A 49 -11.74 12.38 -5.33
N TRP A 50 -10.91 13.02 -4.53
CA TRP A 50 -10.98 13.02 -3.06
C TRP A 50 -12.14 13.85 -2.48
N GLN A 51 -12.79 14.69 -3.29
CA GLN A 51 -13.90 15.55 -2.87
C GLN A 51 -15.27 14.86 -2.96
N GLN A 52 -15.37 13.73 -3.67
CA GLN A 52 -16.66 13.04 -3.92
C GLN A 52 -17.02 12.06 -2.81
N GLU A 53 -16.06 11.31 -2.28
CA GLU A 53 -16.29 10.26 -1.30
C GLU A 53 -15.18 10.27 -0.26
N ASN A 54 -15.53 10.19 1.03
CA ASN A 54 -14.58 10.07 2.13
C ASN A 54 -14.52 8.60 2.58
N LEU A 55 -13.38 7.94 2.34
CA LEU A 55 -13.14 6.55 2.77
C LEU A 55 -12.39 6.47 4.11
N GLY A 56 -12.39 7.56 4.87
CA GLY A 56 -11.86 7.65 6.23
C GLY A 56 -10.36 7.37 6.28
N LEU A 57 -9.96 6.48 7.19
CA LEU A 57 -8.57 6.04 7.35
C LEU A 57 -8.00 5.49 6.04
N PHE A 58 -8.79 4.80 5.22
CA PHE A 58 -8.27 4.22 3.98
C PHE A 58 -7.75 5.29 3.03
N ASP A 59 -8.48 6.41 2.95
CA ASP A 59 -8.08 7.56 2.15
C ASP A 59 -6.81 8.22 2.71
N GLN A 60 -6.66 8.28 4.03
CA GLN A 60 -5.45 8.81 4.66
C GLN A 60 -4.22 7.95 4.31
N LEU A 61 -4.36 6.62 4.31
CA LEU A 61 -3.29 5.70 3.90
C LEU A 61 -2.90 5.91 2.43
N MET A 62 -3.88 6.08 1.54
CA MET A 62 -3.63 6.28 0.11
C MET A 62 -3.06 7.67 -0.24
N GLN A 63 -3.21 8.64 0.65
CA GLN A 63 -2.62 9.98 0.50
C GLN A 63 -1.17 10.07 0.98
N GLU A 64 -0.65 9.02 1.60
CA GLU A 64 0.73 8.98 2.13
C GLU A 64 1.78 9.27 1.07
N HIS A 65 1.55 8.84 -0.17
CA HIS A 65 2.49 8.97 -1.26
C HIS A 65 1.76 8.98 -2.61
N PRO A 66 2.27 9.66 -3.65
CA PRO A 66 1.67 9.61 -4.99
C PRO A 66 1.56 8.21 -5.59
N THR A 67 2.46 7.30 -5.19
CA THR A 67 2.47 5.89 -5.59
C THR A 67 2.48 5.00 -4.36
N ILE A 68 1.45 4.18 -4.18
CA ILE A 68 1.29 3.26 -3.05
C ILE A 68 1.34 1.82 -3.56
N ILE A 69 2.13 0.98 -2.91
CA ILE A 69 2.04 -0.47 -3.04
C ILE A 69 1.19 -0.99 -1.88
N ILE A 70 0.24 -1.87 -2.17
CA ILE A 70 -0.58 -2.53 -1.15
C ILE A 70 -0.31 -4.04 -1.23
N GLN A 71 0.13 -4.59 -0.11
CA GLN A 71 0.28 -6.05 0.08
C GLN A 71 -0.78 -6.47 1.08
N HIS A 72 -1.63 -7.44 0.73
CA HIS A 72 -2.69 -7.91 1.61
C HIS A 72 -2.45 -9.34 2.06
N TYR A 73 -2.53 -9.55 3.37
CA TYR A 73 -2.41 -10.85 4.00
C TYR A 73 -3.69 -11.15 4.77
N SER A 74 -4.50 -12.06 4.22
CA SER A 74 -5.77 -12.51 4.82
C SER A 74 -5.62 -13.33 6.11
N SER A 75 -4.40 -13.51 6.59
CA SER A 75 -4.03 -14.27 7.78
C SER A 75 -3.13 -13.42 8.68
N TYR A 76 -2.63 -14.04 9.74
CA TYR A 76 -1.59 -13.47 10.58
C TYR A 76 -0.35 -13.13 9.74
N LEU A 77 0.26 -11.97 10.01
CA LEU A 77 1.48 -11.55 9.35
C LEU A 77 2.68 -12.33 9.90
N GLU A 78 3.47 -12.91 9.00
CA GLU A 78 4.70 -13.61 9.34
C GLU A 78 5.94 -12.81 8.92
N GLU A 79 7.11 -13.17 9.48
CA GLU A 79 8.38 -12.55 9.09
C GLU A 79 8.68 -12.72 7.60
N THR A 80 8.31 -13.87 7.03
CA THR A 80 8.46 -14.16 5.60
C THR A 80 7.65 -13.20 4.73
N ASP A 81 6.47 -12.78 5.18
CA ASP A 81 5.61 -11.82 4.46
C ASP A 81 6.23 -10.43 4.42
N ILE A 82 6.87 -9.99 5.50
CA ILE A 82 7.59 -8.72 5.57
C ILE A 82 8.79 -8.76 4.62
N ASN A 83 9.57 -9.84 4.66
CA ASN A 83 10.72 -10.03 3.77
C ASN A 83 10.30 -10.06 2.29
N LYS A 84 9.18 -10.72 1.96
CA LYS A 84 8.59 -10.71 0.62
C LYS A 84 8.15 -9.31 0.21
N SER A 85 7.49 -8.58 1.10
CA SER A 85 7.03 -7.20 0.83
C SER A 85 8.20 -6.25 0.55
N ILE A 86 9.29 -6.35 1.32
CA ILE A 86 10.54 -5.60 1.11
C ILE A 86 11.16 -5.97 -0.24
N THR A 87 11.32 -7.27 -0.50
CA THR A 87 11.90 -7.79 -1.75
C THR A 87 11.13 -7.29 -2.97
N ARG A 88 9.80 -7.41 -2.93
CA ARG A 88 8.93 -7.02 -4.04
C ARG A 88 9.05 -5.54 -4.36
N LYS A 89 8.98 -4.71 -3.33
CA LYS A 89 9.18 -3.27 -3.46
C LYS A 89 10.55 -2.94 -4.03
N ASN A 90 11.62 -3.53 -3.50
CA ASN A 90 12.99 -3.19 -3.89
C ASN A 90 13.30 -3.59 -5.34
N LEU A 91 12.78 -4.73 -5.80
CA LEU A 91 12.93 -5.16 -7.18
C LEU A 91 12.22 -4.20 -8.14
N TYR A 92 10.96 -3.83 -7.83
CA TYR A 92 10.24 -2.80 -8.58
C TYR A 92 11.01 -1.48 -8.62
N TRP A 93 11.43 -0.98 -7.45
CA TRP A 93 12.09 0.31 -7.35
C TRP A 93 13.44 0.33 -8.09
N THR A 94 14.22 -0.74 -7.97
CA THR A 94 15.52 -0.85 -8.65
C THR A 94 15.37 -0.74 -10.17
N GLN A 95 14.35 -1.38 -10.75
CA GLN A 95 14.06 -1.26 -12.18
C GLN A 95 13.58 0.15 -12.51
N LYS A 96 12.61 0.67 -11.75
CA LYS A 96 12.03 1.98 -12.02
C LYS A 96 13.04 3.12 -11.90
N GLN A 97 13.91 3.08 -10.91
CA GLN A 97 14.97 4.05 -10.68
C GLN A 97 15.94 4.10 -11.85
N LYS A 98 16.33 2.94 -12.42
CA LYS A 98 17.19 2.89 -13.61
C LYS A 98 16.54 3.59 -14.79
N GLU A 99 15.27 3.29 -15.09
CA GLU A 99 14.51 3.97 -16.14
C GLU A 99 14.46 5.49 -15.92
N LEU A 100 14.19 5.93 -14.68
CA LEU A 100 14.09 7.36 -14.35
C LEU A 100 15.44 8.06 -14.51
N VAL A 101 16.55 7.42 -14.12
CA VAL A 101 17.90 7.96 -14.29
C VAL A 101 18.25 8.08 -15.77
N GLU A 102 18.00 7.05 -16.56
CA GLU A 102 18.27 7.04 -18.00
C GLU A 102 17.45 8.12 -18.73
N ASN A 103 16.15 8.20 -18.43
CA ASN A 103 15.26 9.22 -18.99
C ASN A 103 15.71 10.65 -18.63
N ASN A 104 16.15 10.88 -17.40
CA ASN A 104 16.68 12.19 -16.99
C ASN A 104 17.99 12.53 -17.69
N LYS A 105 18.91 11.57 -17.83
CA LYS A 105 20.16 11.78 -18.58
C LYS A 105 19.89 12.15 -20.02
N THR A 106 19.00 11.42 -20.69
CA THR A 106 18.60 11.69 -22.08
C THR A 106 17.99 13.09 -22.23
N LYS A 107 17.06 13.47 -21.33
CA LYS A 107 16.45 14.82 -21.33
C LYS A 107 17.47 15.94 -21.14
N LEU A 108 18.55 15.68 -20.42
CA LEU A 108 19.64 16.64 -20.15
C LEU A 108 20.78 16.56 -21.17
N GLY A 109 20.71 15.69 -22.18
CA GLY A 109 21.77 15.48 -23.17
C GLY A 109 23.07 14.93 -22.57
N LEU A 110 23.01 14.24 -21.44
CA LEU A 110 24.18 13.69 -20.76
C LEU A 110 24.66 12.40 -21.43
N THR A 111 25.98 12.23 -21.51
CA THR A 111 26.61 10.97 -21.96
C THR A 111 26.38 9.85 -20.92
N ALA A 112 26.69 8.60 -21.30
CA ALA A 112 26.56 7.44 -20.40
C ALA A 112 27.30 7.64 -19.05
N SER A 113 28.47 8.29 -19.08
CA SER A 113 29.29 8.61 -17.90
C SER A 113 28.86 9.89 -17.15
N GLY A 114 27.95 10.68 -17.73
CA GLY A 114 27.41 11.89 -17.12
C GLY A 114 26.66 11.59 -15.81
N ARG A 115 26.89 12.42 -14.79
CA ARG A 115 26.27 12.27 -13.46
C ARG A 115 25.13 13.26 -13.31
N LEU A 116 23.98 12.77 -12.84
CA LEU A 116 22.86 13.64 -12.43
C LEU A 116 23.27 14.48 -11.21
N SER A 117 22.71 15.70 -11.14
CA SER A 117 22.86 16.58 -9.98
C SER A 117 22.25 15.94 -8.73
N LYS A 118 22.66 16.41 -7.53
CA LYS A 118 22.09 15.93 -6.26
C LYS A 118 20.57 16.15 -6.21
N GLN A 119 20.09 17.27 -6.72
CA GLN A 119 18.66 17.60 -6.78
C GLN A 119 17.88 16.65 -7.69
N ALA A 120 18.39 16.35 -8.89
CA ALA A 120 17.75 15.42 -9.81
C ALA A 120 17.69 14.00 -9.23
N LYS A 121 18.74 13.57 -8.53
CA LYS A 121 18.73 12.29 -7.79
C LYS A 121 17.67 12.28 -6.69
N GLN A 122 17.55 13.36 -5.91
CA GLN A 122 16.53 13.45 -4.87
C GLN A 122 15.12 13.37 -5.46
N GLN A 123 14.84 14.09 -6.56
CA GLN A 123 13.54 14.03 -7.25
C GLN A 123 13.21 12.64 -7.79
N ILE A 124 14.23 11.83 -8.11
CA ILE A 124 14.04 10.42 -8.44
C ILE A 124 13.71 9.63 -7.17
N GLU A 125 14.50 9.76 -6.09
CA GLU A 125 14.21 9.06 -4.83
C GLU A 125 12.84 9.39 -4.23
N ASP A 126 12.35 10.61 -4.43
CA ASP A 126 11.02 11.03 -3.98
C ASP A 126 9.87 10.32 -4.74
N GLN A 127 10.19 9.58 -5.81
CA GLN A 127 9.23 8.73 -6.53
C GLN A 127 9.23 7.28 -6.01
N ASN A 128 10.11 6.92 -5.06
CA ASN A 128 10.13 5.60 -4.45
C ASN A 128 8.83 5.34 -3.69
N PRO A 129 8.01 4.35 -4.10
CA PRO A 129 6.67 4.16 -3.56
C PRO A 129 6.67 3.89 -2.05
N PHE A 130 5.57 4.26 -1.39
CA PHE A 130 5.31 3.83 -0.02
C PHE A 130 4.52 2.50 -0.05
N THR A 131 4.85 1.56 0.84
CA THR A 131 4.14 0.27 0.91
C THR A 131 3.31 0.16 2.18
N TRP A 132 2.02 -0.12 2.04
CA TRP A 132 1.16 -0.54 3.14
C TRP A 132 0.98 -2.06 3.11
N ILE A 133 1.34 -2.72 4.21
CA ILE A 133 1.02 -4.12 4.47
C ILE A 133 -0.30 -4.15 5.25
N LEU A 134 -1.38 -4.62 4.62
CA LEU A 134 -2.67 -4.82 5.26
C LEU A 134 -2.77 -6.27 5.71
N THR A 135 -2.92 -6.50 7.00
CA THR A 135 -3.00 -7.86 7.58
C THR A 135 -4.16 -7.97 8.54
N VAL A 136 -4.72 -9.17 8.68
CA VAL A 136 -5.76 -9.43 9.69
C VAL A 136 -5.20 -9.18 11.09
N ASN A 137 -4.05 -9.77 11.43
CA ASN A 137 -3.44 -9.65 12.74
C ASN A 137 -1.90 -9.78 12.67
N CYS A 138 -1.17 -9.28 13.66
CA CYS A 138 0.29 -9.34 13.73
C CYS A 138 0.76 -9.35 15.19
N SER A 139 1.86 -10.06 15.47
CA SER A 139 2.35 -10.21 16.85
C SER A 139 3.13 -8.98 17.28
N GLU A 140 3.01 -8.64 18.56
CA GLU A 140 3.85 -7.60 19.18
C GLU A 140 5.35 -7.93 19.03
N LYS A 141 5.71 -9.21 19.14
CA LYS A 141 7.08 -9.68 18.88
C LYS A 141 7.55 -9.28 17.47
N LEU A 142 6.73 -9.51 16.44
CA LEU A 142 7.09 -9.17 15.06
C LEU A 142 7.14 -7.65 14.85
N LEU A 143 6.19 -6.89 15.41
CA LEU A 143 6.24 -5.43 15.40
C LEU A 143 7.55 -4.90 16.00
N ASN A 144 7.95 -5.45 17.16
CA ASN A 144 9.20 -5.08 17.82
C ASN A 144 10.43 -5.45 17.00
N LEU A 145 10.46 -6.63 16.36
CA LEU A 145 11.55 -7.04 15.46
C LEU A 145 11.71 -6.08 14.28
N CYS A 146 10.61 -5.52 13.77
CA CYS A 146 10.63 -4.56 12.68
C CYS A 146 10.88 -3.11 13.14
N ASN A 147 11.09 -2.86 14.43
CA ASN A 147 11.08 -1.51 15.02
C ASN A 147 9.84 -0.70 14.59
N ALA A 148 8.69 -1.36 14.51
CA ALA A 148 7.45 -0.74 14.08
C ALA A 148 6.94 0.22 15.16
N GLN A 149 6.66 1.46 14.78
CA GLN A 149 6.19 2.51 15.67
C GLN A 149 4.72 2.83 15.38
N LEU A 150 3.90 2.97 16.43
CA LEU A 150 2.50 3.34 16.26
C LEU A 150 2.41 4.71 15.56
N ALA A 151 1.62 4.77 14.49
CA ALA A 151 1.33 5.99 13.77
C ALA A 151 0.26 6.78 14.54
N SER A 152 0.67 7.50 15.58
CA SER A 152 -0.25 8.17 16.52
C SER A 152 -1.34 9.03 15.88
N LYS A 153 -1.06 9.65 14.72
CA LYS A 153 -2.04 10.44 13.94
C LYS A 153 -3.07 9.61 13.18
N LEU A 154 -2.74 8.36 12.83
CA LEU A 154 -3.61 7.44 12.08
C LEU A 154 -4.41 6.51 13.00
N GLY A 155 -4.00 6.40 14.27
CA GLY A 155 -4.73 5.68 15.31
C GLY A 155 -4.23 4.25 15.55
N MET A 156 -4.95 3.55 16.42
CA MET A 156 -4.66 2.16 16.82
C MET A 156 -4.64 1.23 15.61
N GLY A 157 -3.74 0.26 15.62
CA GLY A 157 -3.60 -0.74 14.55
C GLY A 157 -2.78 -0.27 13.34
N VAL A 158 -2.34 0.99 13.29
CA VAL A 158 -1.52 1.52 12.19
C VAL A 158 -0.10 1.78 12.67
N TYR A 159 0.88 1.14 12.04
CA TYR A 159 2.28 1.23 12.41
C TYR A 159 3.15 1.65 11.23
N ARG A 160 4.21 2.41 11.51
CA ARG A 160 5.27 2.77 10.57
C ARG A 160 6.51 1.95 10.84
N LEU A 161 7.15 1.49 9.77
CA LEU A 161 8.48 0.92 9.83
C LEU A 161 9.53 2.05 9.71
N PRO A 162 10.82 1.78 9.98
CA PRO A 162 11.89 2.75 9.76
C PRO A 162 11.79 3.44 8.39
N GLU A 163 11.97 4.76 8.39
CA GLU A 163 11.68 5.64 7.24
C GLU A 163 12.38 5.20 5.95
N ILE A 164 13.60 4.66 6.05
CA ILE A 164 14.36 4.14 4.92
C ILE A 164 13.62 3.05 4.13
N LEU A 165 12.77 2.28 4.81
CA LEU A 165 11.96 1.25 4.17
C LEU A 165 10.76 1.87 3.43
N ARG A 166 10.28 3.04 3.84
CA ARG A 166 9.00 3.66 3.41
C ARG A 166 7.87 2.62 3.37
N MET A 167 7.63 2.01 4.52
CA MET A 167 6.59 0.99 4.69
C MET A 167 5.80 1.24 5.98
N GLY A 168 4.60 0.69 6.02
CA GLY A 168 3.80 0.59 7.23
C GLY A 168 2.97 -0.69 7.27
N ILE A 169 2.50 -1.04 8.46
CA ILE A 169 1.64 -2.19 8.71
C ILE A 169 0.30 -1.68 9.25
N VAL A 170 -0.79 -2.20 8.70
CA VAL A 170 -2.15 -1.98 9.20
C VAL A 170 -2.69 -3.32 9.67
N ILE A 171 -2.94 -3.41 10.97
CA ILE A 171 -3.51 -4.57 11.64
C ILE A 171 -5.02 -4.36 11.75
N ILE A 172 -5.78 -4.99 10.86
CA ILE A 172 -7.20 -4.70 10.66
C ILE A 172 -8.03 -5.02 11.92
N GLU A 173 -7.71 -6.08 12.65
CA GLU A 173 -8.40 -6.43 13.90
C GLU A 173 -8.19 -5.41 15.02
N GLN A 174 -7.11 -4.63 14.99
CA GLN A 174 -6.82 -3.59 15.99
C GLN A 174 -7.48 -2.24 15.69
N LEU A 175 -8.02 -2.06 14.47
CA LEU A 175 -8.72 -0.83 14.10
C LEU A 175 -10.01 -0.70 14.93
N VAL A 176 -10.34 0.52 15.36
CA VAL A 176 -11.59 0.80 16.09
C VAL A 176 -12.78 0.62 15.15
N ASP A 177 -13.86 -0.04 15.56
CA ASP A 177 -15.06 -0.20 14.74
C ASP A 177 -15.86 1.11 14.67
N ASN A 178 -15.61 1.91 13.64
CA ASN A 178 -16.28 3.19 13.39
C ASN A 178 -16.34 3.48 11.87
N PRO A 179 -17.09 4.52 11.44
CA PRO A 179 -17.20 4.86 10.02
C PRO A 179 -15.87 5.15 9.32
N ASP A 180 -14.85 5.62 10.04
CA ASP A 180 -13.54 5.96 9.44
C ASP A 180 -12.73 4.71 9.06
N THR A 181 -12.93 3.58 9.73
CA THR A 181 -12.14 2.35 9.47
C THR A 181 -12.92 1.28 8.71
N ILE A 182 -14.22 1.49 8.49
CA ILE A 182 -15.16 0.49 7.96
C ILE A 182 -14.69 -0.12 6.63
N TRP A 183 -14.13 0.71 5.74
CA TRP A 183 -13.65 0.25 4.43
C TRP A 183 -12.43 -0.66 4.54
N LEU A 184 -11.59 -0.49 5.55
CA LEU A 184 -10.46 -1.39 5.84
C LEU A 184 -10.95 -2.66 6.55
N LYS A 185 -11.95 -2.57 7.43
CA LYS A 185 -12.54 -3.72 8.14
C LYS A 185 -13.14 -4.76 7.20
N MET A 186 -13.59 -4.35 6.01
CA MET A 186 -14.04 -5.25 4.92
C MET A 186 -12.95 -6.20 4.43
N LEU A 187 -11.68 -5.83 4.59
CA LEU A 187 -10.52 -6.64 4.20
C LEU A 187 -10.02 -7.56 5.33
N GLY A 188 -10.66 -7.51 6.49
CA GLY A 188 -10.31 -8.30 7.67
C GLY A 188 -10.82 -9.74 7.61
N ASN A 189 -10.88 -10.37 8.78
CA ASN A 189 -11.47 -11.70 8.92
C ASN A 189 -12.98 -11.69 8.60
N LYS A 190 -13.61 -12.88 8.57
CA LYS A 190 -15.03 -13.04 8.24
C LYS A 190 -15.98 -12.22 9.14
N GLU A 191 -15.67 -12.13 10.44
CA GLU A 191 -16.50 -11.41 11.40
C GLU A 191 -16.37 -9.90 11.23
N SER A 192 -15.14 -9.39 11.13
CA SER A 192 -14.82 -8.00 10.82
C SER A 192 -15.50 -7.55 9.52
N ALA A 193 -15.39 -8.36 8.45
CA ALA A 193 -16.03 -8.05 7.18
C ALA A 193 -17.56 -8.04 7.30
N LYS A 194 -18.16 -8.99 8.04
CA LYS A 194 -19.61 -9.03 8.26
C LYS A 194 -20.11 -7.78 8.99
N ILE A 195 -19.42 -7.35 10.05
CA ILE A 195 -19.76 -6.14 10.81
C ILE A 195 -19.67 -4.90 9.91
N ALA A 196 -18.62 -4.80 9.10
CA ALA A 196 -18.47 -3.71 8.15
C ALA A 196 -19.60 -3.69 7.11
N PHE A 197 -19.96 -4.84 6.53
CA PHE A 197 -21.10 -4.96 5.62
C PHE A 197 -22.43 -4.51 6.25
N GLN A 198 -22.69 -4.89 7.50
CA GLN A 198 -23.90 -4.47 8.22
C GLN A 198 -23.91 -2.97 8.47
N SER A 199 -22.76 -2.41 8.84
CA SER A 199 -22.60 -0.99 9.13
C SER A 199 -22.76 -0.14 7.86
N ILE A 200 -22.27 -0.60 6.70
CA ILE A 200 -22.48 0.09 5.41
C ILE A 200 -23.97 0.13 5.05
N LYS A 201 -24.70 -0.98 5.21
CA LYS A 201 -26.16 -1.00 4.92
C LYS A 201 -26.94 0.00 5.76
N GLN A 202 -26.57 0.14 7.04
CA GLN A 202 -27.20 1.12 7.92
C GLN A 202 -26.91 2.57 7.52
N LEU A 203 -25.82 2.83 6.79
CA LEU A 203 -25.51 4.16 6.25
C LEU A 203 -26.31 4.47 4.97
N GLU A 204 -26.76 3.46 4.23
CA GLU A 204 -27.61 3.64 3.03
C GLU A 204 -29.07 3.93 3.38
N ASP A 205 -29.53 3.52 4.57
CA ASP A 205 -30.90 3.67 5.06
C ASP A 205 -31.17 5.03 5.76
N VAL A 206 -30.20 5.96 5.75
CA VAL A 206 -30.26 7.31 6.37
C VAL A 206 -30.16 8.38 5.30
#